data_AF-A0A7J8RJA3-F1
#
_entry.id   AF-A0A7J8RJA3-F1
#
_cell.length_a   1.000
_cell.length_b   1.000
_cell.length_c   1.000
_cell.angle_alpha   90.00
_cell.angle_beta   90.00
_cell.angle_gamma   90.00
#
_symmetry.space_group_name_H-M   'P 1'
#
loop_
_entity.id
_entity.type
_entity.pdbx_description
1 polymer ?
#
loop_
_entity_poly.entity_id
_entity_poly.type
_entity_poly.pdbx_seq_one_letter_code
_entity_poly.pdbx_strand_id
1 'polypeptide(L)'
;MAIPLSFFLLLFPLLAPTFVFSSPVQDPEQVVQQVNESIRNATMARRSLGFLSCGTGNPIDDCWRCDHHWEKNRQKLADCAIGFGKHAIGGRDGKIYVVTDPSDHDPVNPKPGTLRYAVIQDEPLWIIFARDMTIKLKEELLMNSFKTIDGRGVSVHISGGPCITVQYVTNIIIHGINIHDCKRGGNAYVRDSPTHYGWR
;
A
#
# COMPACT_ATOMS: atom_id res chain seq x y z
N MET A 1 71.26 -40.10 6.21
CA MET A 1 70.94 -38.69 6.50
C MET A 1 69.52 -38.43 6.02
N ALA A 2 68.63 -38.14 6.96
CA ALA A 2 67.22 -37.88 6.70
C ALA A 2 67.02 -36.49 6.10
N ILE A 3 66.18 -36.38 5.07
CA ILE A 3 65.56 -35.13 4.64
C ILE A 3 64.07 -35.42 4.44
N PRO A 4 63.15 -34.67 5.10
CA PRO A 4 61.74 -35.01 5.14
C PRO A 4 61.04 -34.53 3.87
N LEU A 5 60.23 -35.39 3.25
CA LEU A 5 59.33 -34.97 2.19
C LEU A 5 58.21 -34.14 2.84
N SER A 6 58.30 -32.82 2.65
CA SER A 6 57.35 -31.84 3.16
C SER A 6 55.93 -32.16 2.73
N PHE A 7 55.07 -32.18 3.73
CA PHE A 7 53.63 -32.26 3.68
C PHE A 7 53.09 -31.03 2.91
N PHE A 8 52.84 -31.17 1.61
CA PHE A 8 52.16 -30.14 0.81
C PHE A 8 50.67 -30.18 1.18
N LEU A 9 50.32 -29.54 2.31
CA LEU A 9 48.94 -29.21 2.64
C LEU A 9 48.44 -28.22 1.59
N LEU A 10 47.76 -28.74 0.57
CA LEU A 10 46.92 -27.97 -0.32
C LEU A 10 45.83 -27.30 0.53
N LEU A 11 46.07 -26.06 0.93
CA LEU A 11 45.07 -25.18 1.52
C LEU A 11 44.10 -24.76 0.41
N PHE A 12 43.22 -25.66 0.01
CA PHE A 12 42.03 -25.27 -0.74
C PHE A 12 41.18 -24.41 0.19
N PRO A 13 40.93 -23.11 -0.12
CA PRO A 13 39.91 -22.40 0.60
C PRO A 13 38.59 -23.07 0.24
N LEU A 14 37.99 -23.80 1.18
CA LEU A 14 36.58 -24.12 1.12
C LEU A 14 35.84 -22.77 1.10
N LEU A 15 35.58 -22.26 -0.10
CA LEU A 15 34.48 -21.33 -0.36
C LEU A 15 33.20 -22.12 -0.08
N ALA A 16 32.92 -22.31 1.21
CA ALA A 16 31.57 -22.66 1.63
C ALA A 16 30.68 -21.51 1.15
N PRO A 17 29.66 -21.76 0.32
CA PRO A 17 28.70 -20.73 0.01
C PRO A 17 28.09 -20.31 1.34
N THR A 18 28.35 -19.08 1.75
CA THR A 18 27.62 -18.45 2.84
C THR A 18 26.18 -18.34 2.34
N PHE A 19 25.36 -19.33 2.71
CA PHE A 19 23.92 -19.21 2.61
C PHE A 19 23.52 -18.10 3.57
N VAL A 20 23.50 -16.86 3.08
CA VAL A 20 22.93 -15.74 3.79
C VAL A 20 21.43 -16.01 3.81
N PHE A 21 20.97 -16.66 4.87
CA PHE A 21 19.55 -16.72 5.19
C PHE A 21 19.11 -15.28 5.49
N SER A 22 18.59 -14.59 4.48
CA SER A 22 17.88 -13.34 4.69
C SER A 22 16.66 -13.69 5.56
N SER A 23 16.58 -13.06 6.73
CA SER A 23 15.33 -13.07 7.50
C SER A 23 14.22 -12.50 6.61
N PRO A 24 13.03 -13.12 6.55
CA PRO A 24 11.88 -12.52 5.88
C PRO A 24 11.38 -11.27 6.61
N VAL A 25 11.81 -11.07 7.86
CA VAL A 25 11.49 -9.91 8.68
C VAL A 25 12.61 -8.88 8.52
N GLN A 26 12.24 -7.66 8.12
CA GLN A 26 13.16 -6.54 8.03
C GLN A 26 13.77 -6.24 9.39
N ASP A 27 15.06 -5.92 9.41
CA ASP A 27 15.75 -5.42 10.60
C ASP A 27 15.11 -4.09 11.06
N PRO A 28 14.44 -4.06 12.24
CA PRO A 28 13.70 -2.87 12.68
C PRO A 28 14.59 -1.64 12.80
N GLU A 29 15.80 -1.81 13.30
CA GLU A 29 16.80 -0.76 13.47
C GLU A 29 17.19 -0.14 12.13
N GLN A 30 17.42 -0.97 11.11
CA GLN A 30 17.71 -0.52 9.75
C GLN A 30 16.54 0.28 9.15
N VAL A 31 15.30 -0.18 9.34
CA VAL A 31 14.11 0.52 8.84
C VAL A 31 13.95 1.88 9.51
N VAL A 32 14.14 1.95 10.83
CA VAL A 32 14.10 3.21 11.59
C VAL A 32 15.20 4.16 11.12
N GLN A 33 16.42 3.65 10.88
CA GLN A 33 17.51 4.46 10.35
C GLN A 33 17.16 5.06 8.99
N GLN A 34 16.61 4.26 8.06
CA GLN A 34 16.19 4.72 6.74
C GLN A 34 15.11 5.81 6.81
N VAL A 35 14.12 5.64 7.70
CA VAL A 35 13.07 6.66 7.92
C VAL A 35 13.69 7.97 8.44
N ASN A 36 14.58 7.89 9.43
CA ASN A 36 15.26 9.07 9.99
C ASN A 36 16.15 9.78 8.96
N GLU A 37 16.83 9.04 8.08
CA GLU A 37 17.58 9.60 6.96
C GLU A 37 16.67 10.31 5.96
N SER A 38 15.55 9.68 5.58
CA SER A 38 14.56 10.29 4.69
C SER A 38 14.00 11.61 5.23
N ILE A 39 13.67 11.67 6.52
CA ILE A 39 13.15 12.89 7.18
C ILE A 39 14.23 13.98 7.24
N ARG A 40 15.46 13.63 7.60
CA ARG A 40 16.59 14.56 7.64
C ARG A 40 16.84 15.17 6.27
N ASN A 41 16.87 14.35 5.21
CA ASN A 41 17.09 14.79 3.84
C ASN A 41 16.00 15.76 3.37
N ALA A 42 14.72 15.44 3.60
CA ALA A 42 13.60 16.32 3.26
C ALA A 42 13.66 17.67 4.01
N THR A 43 13.98 17.63 5.31
CA THR A 43 14.10 18.83 6.14
C THR A 43 15.28 19.71 5.73
N MET A 44 16.42 19.11 5.38
CA MET A 44 17.61 19.84 4.89
C MET A 44 17.33 20.50 3.54
N ALA A 45 16.70 19.79 2.61
CA ALA A 45 16.32 20.34 1.30
C ALA A 45 15.41 21.56 1.43
N ARG A 46 14.46 21.55 2.38
CA ARG A 46 13.63 22.72 2.70
C ARG A 46 14.44 23.90 3.25
N ARG A 47 15.47 23.65 4.05
CA ARG A 47 16.31 24.71 4.64
C ARG A 47 17.32 25.30 3.65
N SER A 48 17.79 24.53 2.68
CA SER A 48 18.76 24.98 1.66
C SER A 48 18.10 25.71 0.48
N LEU A 49 16.85 25.39 0.16
CA LEU A 49 16.07 26.01 -0.91
C LEU A 49 15.07 27.00 -0.31
N GLY A 50 15.50 28.25 -0.08
CA GLY A 50 14.64 29.31 0.48
C GLY A 50 13.31 29.43 -0.27
N PHE A 51 12.21 29.65 0.48
CA PHE A 51 10.77 29.95 0.15
C PHE A 51 10.09 29.46 -1.16
N LEU A 52 10.81 29.20 -2.26
CA LEU A 52 10.33 28.82 -3.60
C LEU A 52 10.29 27.30 -3.85
N SER A 53 10.69 26.46 -2.88
CA SER A 53 10.62 25.00 -3.00
C SER A 53 9.24 24.48 -2.63
N CYS A 54 8.71 23.53 -3.41
CA CYS A 54 7.46 22.82 -3.08
C CYS A 54 7.59 21.95 -1.80
N GLY A 55 8.81 21.58 -1.41
CA GLY A 55 9.04 20.69 -0.28
C GLY A 55 8.59 21.27 1.07
N THR A 56 7.72 20.53 1.75
CA THR A 56 7.22 20.81 3.10
C THR A 56 8.15 20.27 4.20
N GLY A 57 9.06 19.35 3.83
CA GLY A 57 9.90 18.59 4.75
C GLY A 57 9.30 17.25 5.16
N ASN A 58 8.10 16.90 4.67
CA ASN A 58 7.53 15.57 4.79
C ASN A 58 7.91 14.75 3.54
N PRO A 59 8.82 13.77 3.63
CA PRO A 59 9.32 13.05 2.46
C PRO A 59 8.25 12.28 1.67
N ILE A 60 7.20 11.78 2.34
CA ILE A 60 6.11 11.07 1.65
C ILE A 60 5.33 12.06 0.79
N ASP A 61 4.91 13.18 1.38
CA ASP A 61 4.12 14.18 0.68
C ASP A 61 4.93 14.88 -0.41
N ASP A 62 6.17 15.26 -0.10
CA ASP A 62 7.07 15.96 -1.04
C ASP A 62 7.35 15.11 -2.30
N CYS A 63 7.35 13.77 -2.17
CA CYS A 63 7.57 12.84 -3.28
C CYS A 63 6.50 12.90 -4.39
N TRP A 64 5.22 13.07 -4.01
CA TRP A 64 4.12 13.09 -4.98
C TRP A 64 3.43 14.44 -5.13
N ARG A 65 3.30 15.24 -4.06
CA ARG A 65 2.61 16.55 -4.11
C ARG A 65 3.34 17.57 -4.96
N CYS A 66 4.66 17.41 -5.10
CA CYS A 66 5.47 18.29 -5.94
C CYS A 66 5.42 17.95 -7.43
N ASP A 67 4.69 16.90 -7.82
CA ASP A 67 4.32 16.69 -9.21
C ASP A 67 3.08 17.52 -9.55
N HIS A 68 3.25 18.62 -10.31
CA HIS A 68 2.14 19.43 -10.81
C HIS A 68 1.13 18.65 -11.67
N HIS A 69 1.52 17.48 -12.20
CA HIS A 69 0.70 16.60 -13.00
C HIS A 69 0.31 15.32 -12.25
N TRP A 70 0.28 15.34 -10.91
CA TRP A 70 -0.08 14.17 -10.08
C TRP A 70 -1.40 13.51 -10.52
N GLU A 71 -2.36 14.26 -11.05
CA GLU A 71 -3.64 13.73 -11.55
C GLU A 71 -3.46 12.78 -12.74
N LYS A 72 -2.49 13.06 -13.61
CA LYS A 72 -2.09 12.19 -14.73
C LYS A 72 -1.16 11.07 -14.27
N ASN A 73 -0.42 11.30 -13.19
CA ASN A 73 0.57 10.39 -12.61
C ASN A 73 0.11 9.80 -11.27
N ARG A 74 -1.18 9.50 -11.11
CA ARG A 74 -1.77 9.12 -9.80
C ARG A 74 -1.00 8.00 -9.12
N GLN A 75 -0.57 7.01 -9.90
CA GLN A 75 0.07 5.80 -9.41
C GLN A 75 1.47 6.04 -8.82
N LYS A 76 2.12 7.18 -9.11
CA LYS A 76 3.42 7.58 -8.54
C LYS A 76 3.41 7.62 -7.00
N LEU A 77 2.24 7.83 -6.39
CA LEU A 77 2.08 7.79 -4.93
C LEU A 77 2.57 6.46 -4.33
N ALA A 78 2.46 5.34 -5.05
CA ALA A 78 2.90 4.04 -4.56
C ALA A 78 4.43 3.93 -4.35
N ASP A 79 5.22 4.84 -4.94
CA ASP A 79 6.67 4.89 -4.79
C ASP A 79 7.11 5.74 -3.58
N CYS A 80 6.17 6.44 -2.93
CA CYS A 80 6.47 7.44 -1.92
C CYS A 80 6.41 6.93 -0.47
N ALA A 81 6.01 5.67 -0.26
CA ALA A 81 5.91 5.09 1.07
C ALA A 81 7.30 4.85 1.69
N ILE A 82 7.41 5.09 3.00
CA ILE A 82 8.63 4.81 3.79
C ILE A 82 8.29 3.93 5.00
N GLY A 83 9.30 3.44 5.71
CA GLY A 83 9.12 2.55 6.86
C GLY A 83 8.79 1.12 6.45
N PHE A 84 8.17 0.34 7.35
CA PHE A 84 7.87 -1.07 7.10
C PHE A 84 6.89 -1.29 5.93
N GLY A 85 6.00 -0.32 5.68
CA GLY A 85 5.03 -0.36 4.59
C GLY A 85 5.59 0.06 3.22
N LYS A 86 6.87 0.41 3.11
CA LYS A 86 7.47 1.02 1.88
C LYS A 86 7.35 0.18 0.61
N HIS A 87 7.11 -1.13 0.74
CA HIS A 87 6.97 -2.04 -0.39
C HIS A 87 5.52 -2.28 -0.83
N ALA A 88 4.54 -1.65 -0.18
CA ALA A 88 3.15 -1.75 -0.60
C ALA A 88 2.97 -1.00 -1.94
N ILE A 89 2.80 -1.75 -3.03
CA ILE A 89 2.60 -1.17 -4.37
C ILE A 89 1.13 -0.84 -4.69
N GLY A 90 0.20 -1.32 -3.84
CA GLY A 90 -1.23 -1.12 -4.07
C GLY A 90 -1.68 -1.70 -5.41
N GLY A 91 -2.53 -0.96 -6.11
CA GLY A 91 -2.97 -1.25 -7.48
C GLY A 91 -2.13 -0.59 -8.57
N ARG A 92 -0.87 -0.22 -8.31
CA ARG A 92 0.05 0.31 -9.33
C ARG A 92 0.19 -0.69 -10.48
N ASP A 93 0.40 -0.19 -11.69
CA ASP A 93 0.49 -0.97 -12.94
C ASP A 93 -0.84 -1.63 -13.37
N GLY A 94 -1.87 -1.51 -12.52
CA GLY A 94 -3.25 -1.88 -12.80
C GLY A 94 -4.04 -0.80 -13.53
N LYS A 95 -5.28 -1.14 -13.88
CA LYS A 95 -6.22 -0.20 -14.49
C LYS A 95 -6.76 0.77 -13.45
N ILE A 96 -7.07 1.99 -13.90
CA ILE A 96 -7.87 2.92 -13.09
C ILE A 96 -9.32 2.47 -13.13
N TYR A 97 -9.90 2.23 -11.96
CA TYR A 97 -11.33 1.99 -11.81
C TYR A 97 -11.98 3.23 -11.19
N VAL A 98 -13.08 3.70 -11.77
CA VAL A 98 -13.79 4.90 -11.28
C VAL A 98 -15.08 4.49 -10.59
N VAL A 99 -15.17 4.76 -9.28
CA VAL A 99 -16.41 4.60 -8.52
C VAL A 99 -17.36 5.73 -8.88
N THR A 100 -18.52 5.36 -9.41
CA THR A 100 -19.59 6.27 -9.86
C THR A 100 -20.85 6.17 -9.03
N ASP A 101 -21.02 5.05 -8.30
CA ASP A 101 -22.17 4.73 -7.48
C ASP A 101 -21.73 4.49 -6.02
N PRO A 102 -22.21 5.31 -5.06
CA PRO A 102 -21.87 5.17 -3.65
C PRO A 102 -22.69 4.09 -2.91
N SER A 103 -23.61 3.40 -3.58
CA SER A 103 -24.47 2.39 -2.96
C SER A 103 -23.74 1.09 -2.60
N ASP A 104 -24.22 0.43 -1.56
CA ASP A 104 -23.70 -0.87 -1.09
C ASP A 104 -24.84 -1.79 -0.59
N HIS A 105 -25.81 -2.06 -1.45
CA HIS A 105 -27.04 -2.77 -1.05
C HIS A 105 -26.89 -4.28 -0.88
N ASP A 106 -25.98 -4.90 -1.61
CA ASP A 106 -25.75 -6.34 -1.63
C ASP A 106 -24.25 -6.64 -1.36
N PRO A 107 -23.90 -7.14 -0.16
CA PRO A 107 -22.53 -7.47 0.19
C PRO A 107 -21.99 -8.72 -0.52
N VAL A 108 -22.87 -9.50 -1.18
CA VAL A 108 -22.51 -10.70 -1.94
C VAL A 108 -22.45 -10.40 -3.44
N ASN A 109 -23.38 -9.62 -4.00
CA ASN A 109 -23.40 -9.33 -5.45
C ASN A 109 -23.27 -7.82 -5.71
N PRO A 110 -22.08 -7.24 -5.51
CA PRO A 110 -21.87 -5.81 -5.72
C PRO A 110 -21.99 -5.46 -7.21
N LYS A 111 -22.54 -4.28 -7.51
CA LYS A 111 -22.73 -3.81 -8.89
C LYS A 111 -21.46 -3.14 -9.43
N PRO A 112 -21.11 -3.33 -10.72
CA PRO A 112 -20.12 -2.49 -11.38
C PRO A 112 -20.45 -1.00 -11.21
N GLY A 113 -19.42 -0.18 -11.02
CA GLY A 113 -19.52 1.23 -10.62
C GLY A 113 -19.47 1.47 -9.10
N THR A 114 -19.63 0.45 -8.25
CA THR A 114 -19.53 0.58 -6.78
C THR A 114 -18.12 0.35 -6.26
N LEU A 115 -17.83 0.83 -5.05
CA LEU A 115 -16.57 0.56 -4.36
C LEU A 115 -16.39 -0.93 -4.03
N ARG A 116 -17.45 -1.61 -3.55
CA ARG A 116 -17.38 -3.04 -3.21
C ARG A 116 -17.04 -3.90 -4.41
N TYR A 117 -17.61 -3.61 -5.58
CA TYR A 117 -17.24 -4.32 -6.81
C TYR A 117 -15.75 -4.14 -7.14
N ALA A 118 -15.23 -2.92 -7.02
CA ALA A 118 -13.85 -2.62 -7.37
C ALA A 118 -12.82 -3.35 -6.48
N VAL A 119 -13.03 -3.34 -5.17
CA VAL A 119 -12.02 -3.83 -4.22
C VAL A 119 -11.87 -5.35 -4.21
N ILE A 120 -12.87 -6.10 -4.71
CA ILE A 120 -12.83 -7.57 -4.74
C ILE A 120 -12.24 -8.15 -6.03
N GLN A 121 -12.00 -7.36 -7.08
CA GLN A 121 -11.50 -7.90 -8.36
C GLN A 121 -10.14 -8.58 -8.20
N ASP A 122 -9.83 -9.54 -9.08
CA ASP A 122 -8.56 -10.28 -9.03
C ASP A 122 -7.39 -9.44 -9.55
N GLU A 123 -7.62 -8.63 -10.57
CA GLU A 123 -6.59 -7.77 -11.13
C GLU A 123 -6.21 -6.60 -10.19
N PRO A 124 -4.97 -6.08 -10.28
CA PRO A 124 -4.59 -4.85 -9.62
C PRO A 124 -5.47 -3.68 -10.07
N LEU A 125 -5.99 -2.91 -9.13
CA LEU A 125 -6.84 -1.75 -9.45
C LEU A 125 -6.46 -0.51 -8.65
N TRP A 126 -6.30 0.60 -9.37
CA TRP A 126 -6.19 1.93 -8.80
C TRP A 126 -7.58 2.58 -8.78
N ILE A 127 -8.23 2.54 -7.63
CA ILE A 127 -9.63 2.90 -7.46
C ILE A 127 -9.72 4.39 -7.11
N ILE A 128 -10.38 5.15 -7.97
CA ILE A 128 -10.67 6.58 -7.78
C ILE A 128 -12.18 6.82 -7.74
N PHE A 129 -12.58 8.06 -7.49
CA PHE A 129 -13.97 8.43 -7.28
C PHE A 129 -14.36 9.55 -8.26
N ALA A 130 -15.53 9.42 -8.89
CA ALA A 130 -15.98 10.36 -9.92
C ALA A 130 -16.37 11.74 -9.37
N ARG A 131 -16.78 11.80 -8.10
CA ARG A 131 -17.28 13.00 -7.41
C ARG A 131 -17.25 12.79 -5.90
N ASP A 132 -17.52 13.86 -5.17
CA ASP A 132 -17.76 13.80 -3.74
C ASP A 132 -18.89 12.82 -3.42
N MET A 133 -18.68 11.95 -2.44
CA MET A 133 -19.69 10.97 -2.05
C MET A 133 -19.51 10.45 -0.64
N THR A 134 -20.64 10.08 -0.03
CA THR A 134 -20.69 9.35 1.24
C THR A 134 -21.17 7.92 0.97
N ILE A 135 -20.32 6.96 1.28
CA ILE A 135 -20.54 5.53 1.12
C ILE A 135 -20.88 4.96 2.49
N LYS A 136 -22.14 4.58 2.66
CA LYS A 136 -22.58 3.80 3.83
C LYS A 136 -22.54 2.33 3.47
N LEU A 137 -21.50 1.64 3.95
CA LEU A 137 -21.38 0.21 3.75
C LEU A 137 -22.48 -0.53 4.52
N LYS A 138 -23.01 -1.61 3.95
CA LYS A 138 -24.00 -2.46 4.59
C LYS A 138 -23.33 -3.47 5.52
N GLU A 139 -22.23 -4.05 5.07
CA GLU A 139 -21.37 -4.95 5.84
C GLU A 139 -19.91 -4.53 5.69
N GLU A 140 -19.00 -5.14 6.45
CA GLU A 140 -17.57 -4.85 6.32
C GLU A 140 -17.09 -4.93 4.86
N LEU A 141 -16.23 -4.00 4.47
CA LEU A 141 -15.66 -3.96 3.12
C LEU A 141 -14.40 -4.81 3.12
N LEU A 142 -14.57 -6.09 2.82
CA LEU A 142 -13.47 -6.99 2.49
C LEU A 142 -12.93 -6.67 1.10
N MET A 143 -11.64 -6.90 0.91
CA MET A 143 -10.94 -6.58 -0.33
C MET A 143 -9.88 -7.61 -0.66
N ASN A 144 -9.60 -7.75 -1.95
CA ASN A 144 -8.53 -8.59 -2.48
C ASN A 144 -7.19 -7.82 -2.45
N SER A 145 -6.08 -8.51 -2.69
CA SER A 145 -4.73 -7.92 -2.79
C SER A 145 -4.60 -6.95 -3.97
N PHE A 146 -3.54 -6.14 -3.96
CA PHE A 146 -3.19 -5.22 -5.05
C PHE A 146 -4.25 -4.16 -5.34
N LYS A 147 -4.70 -3.47 -4.29
CA LYS A 147 -5.72 -2.43 -4.38
C LYS A 147 -5.19 -1.11 -3.85
N THR A 148 -5.44 -0.04 -4.60
CA THR A 148 -5.32 1.32 -4.08
C THR A 148 -6.70 1.95 -4.01
N ILE A 149 -7.10 2.47 -2.86
CA ILE A 149 -8.23 3.40 -2.75
C ILE A 149 -7.64 4.81 -2.66
N ASP A 150 -7.86 5.62 -3.69
CA ASP A 150 -7.31 6.97 -3.86
C ASP A 150 -8.44 8.01 -3.94
N GLY A 151 -8.69 8.69 -2.81
CA GLY A 151 -9.67 9.76 -2.70
C GLY A 151 -9.17 11.14 -3.15
N ARG A 152 -7.94 11.28 -3.68
CA ARG A 152 -7.43 12.61 -4.07
C ARG A 152 -8.27 13.23 -5.19
N GLY A 153 -8.62 14.51 -5.00
CA GLY A 153 -9.37 15.34 -5.93
C GLY A 153 -10.87 15.46 -5.62
N VAL A 154 -11.38 14.66 -4.67
CA VAL A 154 -12.79 14.70 -4.24
C VAL A 154 -12.90 14.41 -2.73
N SER A 155 -14.02 14.73 -2.12
CA SER A 155 -14.30 14.39 -0.72
C SER A 155 -15.09 13.09 -0.62
N VAL A 156 -14.44 12.01 -0.16
CA VAL A 156 -15.05 10.70 0.01
C VAL A 156 -15.14 10.35 1.48
N HIS A 157 -16.35 10.00 1.93
CA HIS A 157 -16.62 9.58 3.29
C HIS A 157 -17.11 8.14 3.31
N ILE A 158 -16.47 7.27 4.08
CA ILE A 158 -17.00 5.95 4.45
C ILE A 158 -17.49 6.06 5.89
N SER A 159 -18.81 6.09 6.09
CA SER A 159 -19.38 6.39 7.40
C SER A 159 -20.80 5.87 7.64
N GLY A 160 -21.17 5.78 8.92
CA GLY A 160 -22.53 5.45 9.38
C GLY A 160 -22.93 3.97 9.24
N GLY A 161 -22.01 3.11 8.82
CA GLY A 161 -22.12 1.65 8.73
C GLY A 161 -20.78 0.99 9.07
N PRO A 162 -20.58 -0.30 8.74
CA PRO A 162 -19.28 -0.94 8.86
C PRO A 162 -18.21 -0.26 7.99
N CYS A 163 -16.95 -0.60 8.23
CA CYS A 163 -15.80 0.01 7.58
C CYS A 163 -14.95 -1.05 6.86
N ILE A 164 -13.70 -0.71 6.53
CA ILE A 164 -12.80 -1.56 5.73
C ILE A 164 -12.17 -2.63 6.61
N THR A 165 -12.11 -3.87 6.10
CA THR A 165 -11.39 -4.98 6.71
C THR A 165 -10.35 -5.51 5.73
N VAL A 166 -9.07 -5.43 6.12
CA VAL A 166 -7.93 -5.96 5.35
C VAL A 166 -7.47 -7.25 6.02
N GLN A 167 -7.78 -8.39 5.42
CA GLN A 167 -7.54 -9.70 6.03
C GLN A 167 -6.94 -10.67 5.02
N TYR A 168 -5.83 -11.33 5.39
CA TYR A 168 -5.13 -12.32 4.56
C TYR A 168 -4.79 -11.85 3.12
N VAL A 169 -4.55 -10.55 2.95
CA VAL A 169 -4.19 -9.93 1.66
C VAL A 169 -2.96 -9.03 1.80
N THR A 170 -2.34 -8.70 0.68
CA THR A 170 -1.12 -7.89 0.61
C THR A 170 -1.25 -6.76 -0.40
N ASN A 171 -0.32 -5.80 -0.38
CA ASN A 171 -0.24 -4.71 -1.34
C ASN A 171 -1.53 -3.87 -1.39
N ILE A 172 -1.85 -3.25 -0.25
CA ILE A 172 -3.00 -2.35 -0.11
C ILE A 172 -2.50 -0.94 0.18
N ILE A 173 -3.03 0.04 -0.55
CA ILE A 173 -2.85 1.47 -0.26
C ILE A 173 -4.25 2.07 -0.05
N ILE A 174 -4.46 2.74 1.08
CA ILE A 174 -5.69 3.51 1.34
C ILE A 174 -5.25 4.94 1.61
N HIS A 175 -5.68 5.88 0.76
CA HIS A 175 -5.18 7.25 0.78
C HIS A 175 -6.27 8.27 0.43
N GLY A 176 -6.28 9.39 1.16
CA GLY A 176 -7.09 10.56 0.82
C GLY A 176 -8.60 10.37 1.00
N ILE A 177 -9.04 9.46 1.86
CA ILE A 177 -10.46 9.25 2.19
C ILE A 177 -10.73 9.51 3.67
N ASN A 178 -11.97 9.86 4.00
CA ASN A 178 -12.43 10.07 5.37
C ASN A 178 -13.18 8.82 5.85
N ILE A 179 -12.72 8.21 6.94
CA ILE A 179 -13.37 7.04 7.57
C ILE A 179 -13.76 7.45 8.98
N HIS A 180 -15.05 7.42 9.31
CA HIS A 180 -15.57 7.83 10.61
C HIS A 180 -16.93 7.19 10.90
N ASP A 181 -17.38 7.25 12.15
CA ASP A 181 -18.67 6.70 12.59
C ASP A 181 -18.89 5.24 12.19
N CYS A 182 -17.83 4.43 12.24
CA CYS A 182 -17.89 3.00 11.96
C CYS A 182 -18.80 2.31 12.99
N LYS A 183 -19.73 1.50 12.49
CA LYS A 183 -20.69 0.73 13.28
C LYS A 183 -20.49 -0.76 13.05
N ARG A 184 -20.87 -1.57 14.03
CA ARG A 184 -20.82 -3.02 13.90
C ARG A 184 -21.74 -3.47 12.76
N GLY A 185 -21.25 -4.39 11.93
CA GLY A 185 -22.04 -5.07 10.89
C GLY A 185 -23.01 -6.09 11.46
N GLY A 186 -23.95 -6.54 10.62
CA GLY A 186 -24.83 -7.65 10.93
C GLY A 186 -24.11 -8.99 10.70
N ASN A 187 -24.83 -10.08 10.96
CA ASN A 187 -24.36 -11.40 10.55
C ASN A 187 -24.83 -11.65 9.10
N ALA A 188 -23.90 -11.78 8.18
CA ALA A 188 -24.22 -11.90 6.75
C ALA A 188 -23.11 -12.61 5.98
N TYR A 189 -23.46 -13.07 4.77
CA TYR A 189 -22.45 -13.44 3.79
C TYR A 189 -21.85 -12.18 3.16
N VAL A 190 -20.52 -12.13 3.10
CA VAL A 190 -19.76 -11.01 2.53
C VAL A 190 -18.75 -11.54 1.53
N ARG A 191 -18.76 -10.96 0.32
CA ARG A 191 -17.83 -11.28 -0.76
C ARG A 191 -16.50 -10.55 -0.57
N ASP A 192 -15.40 -11.29 -0.73
CA ASP A 192 -14.02 -10.81 -0.64
C ASP A 192 -13.22 -11.01 -1.94
N SER A 193 -13.67 -11.90 -2.83
CA SER A 193 -13.11 -12.08 -4.19
C SER A 193 -14.21 -12.38 -5.21
N PRO A 194 -13.92 -12.42 -6.53
CA PRO A 194 -14.93 -12.74 -7.54
C PRO A 194 -15.49 -14.16 -7.38
N THR A 195 -14.72 -15.07 -6.77
CA THR A 195 -15.04 -16.50 -6.65
C THR A 195 -15.36 -16.93 -5.22
N HIS A 196 -15.14 -16.09 -4.21
CA HIS A 196 -15.33 -16.45 -2.80
C HIS A 196 -16.16 -15.42 -2.04
N TYR A 197 -16.99 -15.93 -1.13
CA TYR A 197 -17.67 -15.15 -0.08
C TYR A 197 -17.83 -16.03 1.16
N GLY A 198 -17.81 -15.42 2.34
CA GLY A 198 -17.86 -16.12 3.63
C GLY A 198 -18.86 -15.50 4.60
N TRP A 199 -19.26 -16.26 5.62
CA TRP A 199 -20.09 -15.76 6.72
C TRP A 199 -19.26 -14.90 7.67
N ARG A 200 -19.81 -13.74 8.07
CA ARG A 200 -19.19 -12.76 8.96
C ARG A 200 -20.07 -12.46 10.16
#